data_AF-A0ABC8JZX3-F1
#
_entry.id   AF-A0ABC8JZX3-F1
#
_cell.length_a   1.000
_cell.length_b   1.000
_cell.length_c   1.000
_cell.angle_alpha   90.00
_cell.angle_beta   90.00
_cell.angle_gamma   90.00
#
_symmetry.space_group_name_H-M   'P 1'
#
loop_
_entity.id
_entity.type
_entity.pdbx_description
1 polymer ?
#
loop_
_entity_poly.entity_id
_entity_poly.type
_entity_poly.pdbx_seq_one_letter_code
_entity_poly.pdbx_strand_id
1 'polypeptide(L)'
;MTTTSVVGAPLVFTRSRRIPTNLKCFASTANSELLRSQLDRLHAEAESTRAKANSNRLRLLRLSEAAENLRRQASVHVQTGKVNDARELLLQKKKVMQALDKAKARIELLDSLSSKLNEAISVKETQLIGNISLDLEVDSENTSDGVHIVSPKPESIQDEHKNDTTDLGSQESQLTENNFEDHQESVLEEALSGSIFKEVSSYESFLENLDKKLGKIEDELVTVVNVASLVLSHEDKPKNLKVQQTSEILEEIRCVRERIASIICKEANIS
;
A
#
# COMPACT_ATOMS: atom_id res chain seq x y z
N MET A 1 -29.50 -88.95 24.10
CA MET A 1 -28.69 -88.30 25.17
C MET A 1 -27.53 -87.58 24.49
N THR A 2 -27.46 -86.25 24.67
CA THR A 2 -26.27 -85.35 24.69
C THR A 2 -25.24 -85.45 23.55
N THR A 3 -25.21 -84.55 22.55
CA THR A 3 -24.51 -83.23 22.47
C THR A 3 -23.02 -83.31 22.84
N THR A 4 -22.03 -82.89 22.05
CA THR A 4 -21.80 -81.52 21.54
C THR A 4 -20.80 -81.47 20.38
N SER A 5 -20.94 -80.43 19.55
CA SER A 5 -20.04 -79.97 18.49
C SER A 5 -19.12 -78.86 19.02
N VAL A 6 -17.86 -78.78 18.58
CA VAL A 6 -17.06 -77.54 18.63
C VAL A 6 -16.28 -77.37 17.32
N VAL A 7 -16.57 -76.24 16.67
CA VAL A 7 -15.95 -75.69 15.46
C VAL A 7 -14.77 -74.82 15.88
N GLY A 8 -13.61 -75.00 15.24
CA GLY A 8 -12.45 -74.10 15.37
C GLY A 8 -12.32 -73.21 14.14
N ALA A 9 -12.43 -71.89 14.33
CA ALA A 9 -12.22 -70.87 13.30
C ALA A 9 -10.80 -70.27 13.39
N PRO A 10 -10.16 -69.89 12.26
CA PRO A 10 -8.87 -69.23 12.29
C PRO A 10 -8.98 -67.71 12.52
N LEU A 11 -8.12 -67.19 13.40
CA LEU A 11 -8.00 -65.76 13.73
C LEU A 11 -7.19 -65.04 12.63
N VAL A 12 -7.83 -64.12 11.89
CA VAL A 12 -7.16 -63.24 10.94
C VAL A 12 -6.64 -62.01 11.68
N PHE A 13 -5.31 -61.86 11.76
CA PHE A 13 -4.68 -60.62 12.26
C PHE A 13 -4.73 -59.54 11.17
N THR A 14 -5.65 -58.58 11.30
CA THR A 14 -5.61 -57.35 10.51
C THR A 14 -4.65 -56.36 11.16
N ARG A 15 -3.49 -56.13 10.53
CA ARG A 15 -2.51 -55.11 10.92
C ARG A 15 -3.08 -53.72 10.58
N SER A 16 -3.64 -53.05 11.58
CA SER A 16 -4.11 -51.66 11.45
C SER A 16 -2.92 -50.73 11.18
N ARG A 17 -2.84 -50.19 9.95
CA ARG A 17 -1.92 -49.09 9.61
C ARG A 17 -2.45 -47.84 10.31
N ARG A 18 -1.74 -47.36 11.34
CA ARG A 18 -1.94 -46.02 11.88
C ARG A 18 -1.58 -45.01 10.80
N ILE A 19 -2.59 -44.33 10.26
CA ILE A 19 -2.43 -43.13 9.47
C ILE A 19 -2.01 -42.02 10.45
N PRO A 20 -0.91 -41.29 10.23
CA PRO A 20 -0.56 -40.16 11.07
C PRO A 20 -1.51 -39.01 10.74
N THR A 21 -2.50 -38.77 11.59
CA THR A 21 -3.33 -37.56 11.58
C THR A 21 -2.57 -36.44 12.29
N ASN A 22 -1.62 -35.83 11.60
CA ASN A 22 -1.15 -34.48 11.92
C ASN A 22 -1.44 -33.59 10.71
N LEU A 23 -2.72 -33.30 10.48
CA LEU A 23 -3.07 -32.09 9.75
C LEU A 23 -2.85 -30.93 10.73
N LYS A 24 -1.65 -30.35 10.69
CA LYS A 24 -1.41 -29.01 11.25
C LYS A 24 -2.41 -28.06 10.57
N CYS A 25 -3.18 -27.34 11.36
CA CYS A 25 -4.09 -26.31 10.87
C CYS A 25 -3.27 -25.18 10.21
N PHE A 26 -3.09 -25.24 8.88
CA PHE A 26 -2.45 -24.19 8.07
C PHE A 26 -3.24 -22.86 8.03
N ALA A 27 -4.43 -22.81 8.64
CA ALA A 27 -5.30 -21.64 8.60
C ALA A 27 -4.82 -20.48 9.50
N SER A 28 -4.11 -20.76 10.60
CA SER A 28 -3.59 -19.74 11.54
C SER A 28 -2.37 -19.01 10.95
N THR A 29 -1.45 -19.77 10.34
CA THR A 29 -0.21 -19.23 9.74
C THR A 29 -0.47 -18.38 8.49
N ALA A 30 -1.49 -18.71 7.70
CA ALA A 30 -1.86 -17.92 6.52
C ALA A 30 -2.38 -16.51 6.89
N ASN A 31 -3.06 -16.38 8.03
CA ASN A 31 -3.57 -15.11 8.53
C ASN A 31 -2.46 -14.21 9.10
N SER A 32 -1.45 -14.78 9.76
CA SER A 32 -0.29 -14.02 10.25
C SER A 32 0.61 -13.55 9.12
N GLU A 33 0.79 -14.36 8.06
CA GLU A 33 1.56 -13.97 6.88
C GLU A 33 0.90 -12.84 6.08
N LEU A 34 -0.43 -12.91 5.89
CA LEU A 34 -1.19 -11.81 5.29
C LEU A 34 -1.00 -10.52 6.10
N LEU A 35 -1.05 -10.62 7.42
CA LEU A 35 -0.90 -9.46 8.30
C LEU A 35 0.50 -8.85 8.22
N ARG A 36 1.56 -9.67 8.12
CA ARG A 36 2.93 -9.21 7.85
C ARG A 36 3.01 -8.45 6.53
N SER A 37 2.48 -9.02 5.45
CA SER A 37 2.50 -8.34 4.13
C SER A 37 1.76 -6.99 4.13
N GLN A 38 0.67 -6.87 4.89
CA GLN A 38 -0.04 -5.60 5.08
C GLN A 38 0.81 -4.58 5.85
N LEU A 39 1.55 -5.06 6.85
CA LEU A 39 2.41 -4.25 7.71
C LEU A 39 3.63 -3.72 6.92
N ASP A 40 4.25 -4.58 6.11
CA ASP A 40 5.33 -4.19 5.19
C ASP A 40 4.86 -3.10 4.20
N ARG A 41 3.67 -3.28 3.63
CA ARG A 41 3.05 -2.29 2.75
C ARG A 41 2.83 -0.96 3.46
N LEU A 42 2.31 -0.98 4.70
CA LEU A 42 2.10 0.24 5.48
C LEU A 42 3.41 0.95 5.81
N HIS A 43 4.48 0.21 6.13
CA HIS A 43 5.81 0.79 6.33
C HIS A 43 6.34 1.46 5.06
N ALA A 44 6.27 0.79 3.92
CA ALA A 44 6.68 1.36 2.64
C ALA A 44 5.91 2.66 2.32
N GLU A 45 4.60 2.69 2.57
CA GLU A 45 3.77 3.87 2.39
C GLU A 45 4.13 5.00 3.37
N ALA A 46 4.43 4.67 4.63
CA ALA A 46 4.86 5.65 5.63
C ALA A 46 6.21 6.27 5.27
N GLU A 47 7.17 5.46 4.81
CA GLU A 47 8.47 5.94 4.35
C GLU A 47 8.36 6.82 3.11
N SER A 48 7.58 6.40 2.12
CA SER A 48 7.29 7.19 0.92
C SER A 48 6.65 8.54 1.28
N THR A 49 5.68 8.54 2.20
CA THR A 49 5.02 9.76 2.68
C THR A 49 6.00 10.70 3.38
N ARG A 50 6.89 10.17 4.22
CA ARG A 50 7.93 10.94 4.91
C ARG A 50 8.93 11.54 3.92
N ALA A 51 9.36 10.77 2.91
CA ALA A 51 10.23 11.25 1.85
C ALA A 51 9.59 12.38 1.04
N LYS A 52 8.30 12.25 0.69
CA LYS A 52 7.51 13.29 0.02
C LYS A 52 7.41 14.56 0.88
N ALA A 53 7.23 14.43 2.20
CA ALA A 53 7.19 15.57 3.11
C ALA A 53 8.56 16.29 3.14
N ASN A 54 9.65 15.54 3.24
CA ASN A 54 11.02 16.09 3.25
C ASN A 54 11.38 16.80 1.95
N SER A 55 10.98 16.28 0.80
CA SER A 55 11.13 16.96 -0.49
C SER A 55 10.39 18.31 -0.52
N ASN A 56 9.16 18.35 0.03
CA ASN A 56 8.42 19.61 0.15
C ASN A 56 9.07 20.59 1.13
N ARG A 57 9.66 20.12 2.24
CA ARG A 57 10.45 20.97 3.15
C ARG A 57 11.65 21.60 2.45
N LEU A 58 12.38 20.83 1.64
CA LEU A 58 13.48 21.37 0.84
C LEU A 58 12.99 22.44 -0.15
N ARG A 59 11.86 22.19 -0.82
CA ARG A 59 11.23 23.19 -1.70
C ARG A 59 10.82 24.45 -0.93
N LEU A 60 10.27 24.29 0.28
CA LEU A 60 9.87 25.41 1.14
C LEU A 60 11.06 26.30 1.49
N LEU A 61 12.22 25.71 1.81
CA LEU A 61 13.46 26.44 2.07
C LEU A 61 13.88 27.27 0.85
N ARG A 62 13.94 26.64 -0.34
CA ARG A 62 14.30 27.32 -1.59
C ARG A 62 13.34 28.45 -1.96
N LEU A 63 12.03 28.25 -1.77
CA LEU A 63 11.02 29.29 -2.03
C LEU A 63 11.14 30.45 -1.03
N SER A 64 11.45 30.16 0.23
CA SER A 64 11.67 31.18 1.26
C SER A 64 12.88 32.04 0.93
N GLU A 65 13.98 31.42 0.50
CA GLU A 65 15.18 32.11 0.04
C GLU A 65 14.89 32.99 -1.19
N ALA A 66 14.21 32.44 -2.20
CA ALA A 66 13.84 33.20 -3.40
C ALA A 66 12.96 34.42 -3.07
N ALA A 67 11.99 34.28 -2.16
CA ALA A 67 11.14 35.37 -1.71
C ALA A 67 11.94 36.47 -0.97
N GLU A 68 12.96 36.08 -0.22
CA GLU A 68 13.85 37.02 0.44
C GLU A 68 14.75 37.76 -0.57
N ASN A 69 15.31 37.06 -1.55
CA ASN A 69 16.13 37.66 -2.60
C ASN A 69 15.33 38.69 -3.43
N LEU A 70 14.10 38.36 -3.83
CA LEU A 70 13.21 39.31 -4.50
C LEU A 70 12.92 40.54 -3.64
N ARG A 71 12.73 40.37 -2.33
CA ARG A 71 12.56 41.49 -1.38
C ARG A 71 13.81 42.38 -1.32
N ARG A 72 15.01 41.78 -1.24
CA ARG A 72 16.27 42.53 -1.22
C ARG A 72 16.47 43.31 -2.51
N GLN A 73 16.27 42.68 -3.67
CA GLN A 73 16.36 43.35 -4.97
C GLN A 73 15.35 44.51 -5.08
N ALA A 74 14.09 44.28 -4.72
CA ALA A 74 13.07 45.34 -4.73
C ALA A 74 13.49 46.54 -3.87
N SER A 75 14.09 46.30 -2.69
CA SER A 75 14.62 47.36 -1.82
C SER A 75 15.71 48.19 -2.52
N VAL A 76 16.64 47.53 -3.22
CA VAL A 76 17.70 48.21 -4.00
C VAL A 76 17.10 49.03 -5.16
N HIS A 77 16.11 48.50 -5.87
CA HIS A 77 15.43 49.22 -6.95
C HIS A 77 14.69 50.47 -6.45
N VAL A 78 14.08 50.40 -5.26
CA VAL A 78 13.47 51.59 -4.62
C VAL A 78 14.52 52.65 -4.31
N GLN A 79 15.66 52.27 -3.70
CA GLN A 79 16.73 53.20 -3.34
C GLN A 79 17.39 53.86 -4.57
N THR A 80 17.45 53.14 -5.69
CA THR A 80 18.01 53.64 -6.95
C THR A 80 16.99 54.40 -7.82
N GLY A 81 15.76 54.62 -7.34
CA GLY A 81 14.70 55.35 -8.03
C GLY A 81 13.96 54.57 -9.12
N LYS A 82 14.27 53.27 -9.29
CA LYS A 82 13.65 52.36 -10.26
C LYS A 82 12.36 51.74 -9.70
N VAL A 83 11.36 52.57 -9.44
CA VAL A 83 10.13 52.15 -8.73
C VAL A 83 9.30 51.12 -9.52
N ASN A 84 9.27 51.20 -10.85
CA ASN A 84 8.51 50.26 -11.67
C ASN A 84 9.08 48.84 -11.59
N ASP A 85 10.41 48.69 -11.71
CA ASP A 85 11.11 47.42 -11.54
C ASP A 85 10.88 46.83 -10.14
N ALA A 86 10.92 47.68 -9.10
CA ALA A 86 10.62 47.26 -7.74
C ALA A 86 9.18 46.72 -7.59
N ARG A 87 8.19 47.34 -8.25
CA ARG A 87 6.81 46.85 -8.26
C ARG A 87 6.70 45.49 -8.93
N GLU A 88 7.40 45.29 -10.05
CA GLU A 88 7.42 44.00 -10.74
C GLU A 88 8.03 42.90 -9.86
N LEU A 89 9.16 43.16 -9.21
CA LEU A 89 9.79 42.22 -8.27
C LEU A 89 8.86 41.87 -7.09
N LEU A 90 8.09 42.83 -6.58
CA LEU A 90 7.09 42.57 -5.53
C LEU A 90 5.91 41.73 -6.03
N LEU A 91 5.48 41.90 -7.29
CA LEU A 91 4.47 41.03 -7.91
C LEU A 91 4.99 39.60 -8.08
N GLN A 92 6.24 39.43 -8.50
CA GLN A 92 6.88 38.12 -8.56
C GLN A 92 7.01 37.48 -7.16
N LYS A 93 7.42 38.26 -6.15
CA LYS A 93 7.49 37.81 -4.76
C LYS A 93 6.13 37.32 -4.26
N LYS A 94 5.03 38.01 -4.61
CA LYS A 94 3.68 37.56 -4.26
C LYS A 94 3.37 36.18 -4.83
N LYS A 95 3.76 35.88 -6.08
CA LYS A 95 3.59 34.55 -6.68
C LYS A 95 4.43 33.49 -5.95
N VAL A 96 5.67 33.82 -5.60
CA VAL A 96 6.55 32.92 -4.82
C VAL A 96 5.95 32.63 -3.44
N MET A 97 5.40 33.64 -2.77
CA MET A 97 4.72 33.47 -1.48
C MET A 97 3.49 32.55 -1.59
N GLN A 98 2.68 32.67 -2.64
CA GLN A 98 1.57 31.74 -2.87
C GLN A 98 2.05 30.29 -3.05
N ALA A 99 3.17 30.08 -3.75
CA ALA A 99 3.77 28.76 -3.89
C ALA A 99 4.32 28.23 -2.55
N LEU A 100 4.86 29.12 -1.72
CA LEU A 100 5.35 28.81 -0.38
C LEU A 100 4.20 28.35 0.54
N ASP A 101 3.07 29.05 0.54
CA ASP A 101 1.90 28.66 1.32
C ASP A 101 1.33 27.30 0.88
N LYS A 102 1.28 27.04 -0.43
CA LYS A 102 0.91 25.72 -0.97
C LYS A 102 1.87 24.62 -0.51
N ALA A 103 3.17 24.90 -0.46
CA ALA A 103 4.17 23.94 0.02
C ALA A 103 3.97 23.65 1.53
N LYS A 104 3.69 24.66 2.36
CA LYS A 104 3.37 24.48 3.79
C LYS A 104 2.14 23.60 3.99
N ALA A 105 1.04 23.92 3.32
CA ALA A 105 -0.19 23.14 3.42
C ALA A 105 0.02 21.68 3.02
N ARG A 106 0.85 21.42 2.00
CA ARG A 106 1.20 20.06 1.59
C ARG A 106 2.05 19.32 2.62
N ILE A 107 3.00 20.00 3.27
CA ILE A 107 3.79 19.41 4.36
C ILE A 107 2.88 19.02 5.52
N GLU A 108 1.98 19.91 5.95
CA GLU A 108 1.03 19.64 7.04
C GLU A 108 0.13 18.44 6.75
N LEU A 109 -0.39 18.33 5.52
CA LEU A 109 -1.17 17.17 5.09
C LEU A 109 -0.36 15.88 5.12
N LEU A 110 0.87 15.90 4.61
CA LEU A 110 1.75 14.73 4.59
C LEU A 110 2.18 14.31 6.00
N ASP A 111 2.39 15.26 6.90
CA ASP A 111 2.70 14.98 8.31
C ASP A 111 1.50 14.36 9.03
N SER A 112 0.28 14.87 8.76
CA SER A 112 -0.96 14.27 9.25
C SER A 112 -1.13 12.83 8.75
N LEU A 113 -0.92 12.60 7.45
CA LEU A 113 -0.98 11.27 6.85
C LEU A 113 0.09 10.34 7.45
N SER A 114 1.32 10.81 7.61
CA SER A 114 2.39 10.02 8.24
C SER A 114 2.03 9.62 9.66
N SER A 115 1.41 10.53 10.44
CA SER A 115 0.92 10.21 11.78
C SER A 115 -0.16 9.12 11.75
N LYS A 116 -1.08 9.16 10.79
CA LYS A 116 -2.14 8.17 10.63
C LYS A 116 -1.63 6.81 10.17
N LEU A 117 -0.64 6.80 9.28
CA LEU A 117 0.04 5.56 8.88
C LEU A 117 0.76 4.92 10.07
N ASN A 118 1.45 5.71 10.91
CA ASN A 118 2.07 5.20 12.13
C ASN A 118 1.04 4.61 13.10
N GLU A 119 -0.12 5.26 13.29
CA GLU A 119 -1.22 4.73 14.10
C GLU A 119 -1.72 3.38 13.56
N ALA A 120 -1.93 3.28 12.24
CA ALA A 120 -2.35 2.04 11.58
C ALA A 120 -1.31 0.93 11.71
N ILE A 121 -0.01 1.26 11.56
CA ILE A 121 1.10 0.33 11.80
C ILE A 121 1.04 -0.19 13.23
N SER A 122 0.95 0.67 14.24
CA SER A 122 0.89 0.25 15.65
C SER A 122 -0.31 -0.68 15.95
N VAL A 123 -1.47 -0.41 15.36
CA VAL A 123 -2.65 -1.28 15.49
C VAL A 123 -2.39 -2.65 14.86
N LYS A 124 -1.79 -2.68 13.66
CA LYS A 124 -1.49 -3.92 12.92
C LYS A 124 -0.38 -4.73 13.57
N GLU A 125 0.65 -4.09 14.11
CA GLU A 125 1.71 -4.71 14.92
C GLU A 125 1.11 -5.37 16.16
N THR A 126 0.25 -4.65 16.88
CA THR A 126 -0.44 -5.20 18.06
C THR A 126 -1.31 -6.40 17.69
N GLN A 127 -2.03 -6.34 16.56
CA GLN A 127 -2.80 -7.47 16.05
C GLN A 127 -1.92 -8.66 15.71
N LEU A 128 -0.74 -8.43 15.11
CA LEU A 128 0.20 -9.48 14.74
C LEU A 128 0.79 -10.17 15.97
N ILE A 129 1.19 -9.37 16.97
CA ILE A 129 1.67 -9.89 18.26
C ILE A 129 0.58 -10.76 18.90
N GLY A 130 -0.66 -10.27 18.97
CA GLY A 130 -1.78 -11.04 19.53
C GLY A 130 -2.01 -12.38 18.80
N ASN A 131 -1.97 -12.38 17.46
CA ASN A 131 -2.14 -13.61 16.68
C ASN A 131 -1.02 -14.62 16.91
N ILE A 132 0.24 -14.16 17.04
CA ILE A 132 1.39 -15.03 17.32
C ILE A 132 1.32 -15.58 18.76
N SER A 133 0.90 -14.77 19.73
CA SER A 133 0.71 -15.22 21.12
C SER A 133 -0.37 -16.30 21.24
N LEU A 134 -1.49 -16.17 20.53
CA LEU A 134 -2.55 -17.19 20.52
C LEU A 134 -2.09 -18.51 19.88
N ASP A 135 -1.25 -18.46 18.84
CA ASP A 135 -0.70 -19.65 18.19
C ASP A 135 0.23 -20.44 19.15
N LEU A 136 0.90 -19.75 20.08
CA LEU A 136 1.76 -20.35 21.11
C LEU A 136 0.97 -20.98 22.28
N GLU A 137 -0.19 -20.42 22.65
CA GLU A 137 -1.03 -20.98 23.73
C GLU A 137 -1.71 -22.29 23.32
N VAL A 138 -2.09 -22.45 22.03
CA VAL A 138 -2.75 -23.67 21.51
C VAL A 138 -1.82 -24.89 21.49
N ASP A 139 -0.50 -24.70 21.44
CA ASP A 139 0.47 -25.80 21.49
C ASP A 139 0.76 -26.27 22.94
N SER A 140 0.29 -25.53 23.96
CA SER A 140 0.54 -25.86 25.37
C SER A 140 -0.46 -26.86 25.97
N GLU A 141 -1.63 -27.05 25.37
CA GLU A 141 -2.67 -27.95 25.90
C GLU A 141 -2.51 -29.41 25.44
N ASN A 142 -1.62 -29.72 24.49
CA ASN A 142 -1.51 -31.06 23.89
C ASN A 142 -0.09 -31.68 23.81
N THR A 143 0.90 -31.17 24.55
CA THR A 143 2.13 -31.92 24.80
C THR A 143 2.62 -31.75 26.23
N SER A 144 2.05 -32.54 27.14
CA SER A 144 2.78 -32.98 28.33
C SER A 144 3.83 -34.01 27.90
N ASP A 145 4.90 -33.52 27.27
CA ASP A 145 6.19 -34.22 27.29
C ASP A 145 7.24 -33.17 27.62
N GLY A 146 7.60 -33.11 28.89
CA GLY A 146 8.48 -32.09 29.43
C GLY A 146 9.87 -32.24 28.83
N VAL A 147 10.33 -31.21 28.12
CA VAL A 147 11.73 -31.10 27.72
C VAL A 147 12.57 -30.91 28.99
N HIS A 148 13.13 -32.00 29.49
CA HIS A 148 14.03 -32.01 30.63
C HIS A 148 15.44 -31.57 30.17
N ILE A 149 15.73 -30.28 30.23
CA ILE A 149 17.09 -29.76 30.00
C ILE A 149 17.97 -30.18 31.18
N VAL A 150 18.85 -31.16 30.95
CA VAL A 150 19.87 -31.56 31.92
C VAL A 150 21.08 -30.64 31.75
N SER A 151 21.33 -29.77 32.73
CA SER A 151 22.61 -29.05 32.82
C SER A 151 23.75 -30.04 33.06
N PRO A 152 24.83 -30.02 32.25
CA PRO A 152 25.99 -30.88 32.49
C PRO A 152 26.57 -30.62 33.89
N LYS A 153 26.82 -31.68 34.66
CA LYS A 153 27.49 -31.58 35.95
C LYS A 153 28.91 -31.02 35.77
N PRO A 154 29.36 -30.11 36.65
CA PRO A 154 30.75 -29.71 36.67
C PRO A 154 31.58 -30.85 37.27
N GLU A 155 32.39 -31.50 36.44
CA GLU A 155 33.52 -32.29 36.93
C GLU A 155 34.75 -31.40 37.05
N SER A 156 35.42 -31.56 38.19
CA SER A 156 36.52 -30.74 38.66
C SER A 156 37.81 -30.97 37.87
N ILE A 157 38.41 -29.86 37.44
CA ILE A 157 39.83 -29.46 37.50
C ILE A 157 40.88 -30.52 37.09
N GLN A 158 41.58 -30.20 35.99
CA GLN A 158 43.04 -30.08 35.79
C GLN A 158 43.27 -30.01 34.26
N ASP A 159 44.10 -29.17 33.64
CA ASP A 159 45.17 -28.32 34.10
C ASP A 159 45.54 -27.29 33.00
N GLU A 160 46.13 -26.19 33.44
CA GLU A 160 47.21 -25.41 32.80
C GLU A 160 47.06 -24.68 31.44
N HIS A 161 47.10 -23.35 31.57
CA HIS A 161 48.02 -22.43 30.88
C HIS A 161 47.84 -22.08 29.40
N LYS A 162 47.31 -20.87 29.11
CA LYS A 162 48.08 -19.61 28.90
C LYS A 162 47.20 -18.52 28.25
N ASN A 163 47.37 -17.30 28.76
CA ASN A 163 47.37 -15.96 28.13
C ASN A 163 46.92 -15.91 26.65
N ASP A 164 46.11 -14.97 26.18
CA ASP A 164 46.38 -13.53 26.23
C ASP A 164 45.15 -12.72 25.77
N THR A 165 45.06 -11.49 26.24
CA THR A 165 44.14 -10.42 25.85
C THR A 165 44.53 -9.79 24.51
N THR A 166 43.57 -9.55 23.61
CA THR A 166 43.58 -8.54 22.52
C THR A 166 42.11 -8.40 22.06
N ASP A 167 41.39 -7.30 22.29
CA ASP A 167 41.40 -5.96 21.66
C ASP A 167 41.51 -5.95 20.12
N LEU A 168 40.82 -4.96 19.54
CA LEU A 168 40.84 -4.43 18.16
C LEU A 168 39.73 -4.89 17.19
N GLY A 169 38.75 -3.99 17.01
CA GLY A 169 38.83 -3.04 15.90
C GLY A 169 38.18 -3.43 14.56
N SER A 170 37.20 -2.61 14.17
CA SER A 170 36.79 -2.20 12.82
C SER A 170 37.39 -2.90 11.59
N GLN A 171 36.51 -3.31 10.67
CA GLN A 171 36.74 -2.97 9.27
C GLN A 171 35.45 -2.75 8.48
N GLU A 172 35.35 -1.53 7.98
CA GLU A 172 34.56 -1.03 6.87
C GLU A 172 34.82 -1.84 5.59
N SER A 173 33.77 -2.10 4.80
CA SER A 173 33.94 -2.34 3.37
C SER A 173 32.80 -1.74 2.57
N GLN A 174 33.20 -1.01 1.55
CA GLN A 174 32.47 -0.08 0.72
C GLN A 174 32.05 -0.73 -0.61
N LEU A 175 30.92 -0.24 -1.15
CA LEU A 175 30.54 -0.14 -2.57
C LEU A 175 30.10 -1.39 -3.34
N THR A 176 28.84 -1.40 -3.80
CA THR A 176 28.51 -1.03 -5.19
C THR A 176 27.00 -0.88 -5.39
N GLU A 177 26.60 0.26 -5.96
CA GLU A 177 25.32 0.50 -6.61
C GLU A 177 25.08 -0.52 -7.72
N ASN A 178 23.84 -1.00 -7.86
CA ASN A 178 23.14 -1.15 -9.16
C ASN A 178 21.68 -1.57 -8.94
N ASN A 179 20.79 -0.62 -9.23
CA ASN A 179 19.45 -0.76 -9.81
C ASN A 179 18.60 -1.98 -9.46
N PHE A 180 17.62 -1.80 -8.58
CA PHE A 180 16.31 -2.47 -8.68
C PHE A 180 15.25 -1.54 -8.10
N GLU A 181 14.82 -0.58 -8.92
CA GLU A 181 13.53 0.07 -8.69
C GLU A 181 12.41 -0.87 -9.16
N ASP A 182 11.28 -0.77 -8.45
CA ASP A 182 9.96 -0.66 -9.04
C ASP A 182 9.05 -1.89 -9.09
N HIS A 183 8.50 -2.31 -7.95
CA HIS A 183 7.39 -3.28 -7.90
C HIS A 183 6.30 -2.88 -6.89
N GLN A 184 5.82 -1.62 -6.92
CA GLN A 184 4.45 -1.33 -6.43
C GLN A 184 3.87 0.04 -6.80
N GLU A 185 4.44 0.75 -7.76
CA GLU A 185 3.69 1.76 -8.53
C GLU A 185 2.91 1.11 -9.70
N SER A 186 3.09 -0.20 -9.93
CA SER A 186 2.65 -0.87 -11.15
C SER A 186 1.14 -1.08 -11.28
N VAL A 187 0.33 -1.22 -10.23
CA VAL A 187 -1.09 -1.61 -10.44
C VAL A 187 -1.97 -0.44 -10.92
N LEU A 188 -1.61 0.80 -10.59
CA LEU A 188 -2.31 2.00 -11.06
C LEU A 188 -1.63 2.62 -12.30
N GLU A 189 -0.29 2.54 -12.40
CA GLU A 189 0.43 2.84 -13.64
C GLU A 189 0.10 1.82 -14.75
N GLU A 190 -0.17 0.55 -14.47
CA GLU A 190 -0.49 -0.42 -15.54
C GLU A 190 -1.90 -0.19 -16.12
N ALA A 191 -2.84 0.32 -15.31
CA ALA A 191 -4.15 0.74 -15.79
C ALA A 191 -4.12 2.05 -16.60
N LEU A 192 -3.20 2.97 -16.29
CA LEU A 192 -3.12 4.30 -16.92
C LEU A 192 -2.05 4.39 -18.03
N SER A 193 -0.87 3.80 -17.83
CA SER A 193 0.27 3.75 -18.75
C SER A 193 0.30 2.53 -19.67
N GLY A 194 -0.45 1.46 -19.37
CA GLY A 194 -0.42 0.23 -20.17
C GLY A 194 -1.22 0.26 -21.48
N SER A 195 -2.28 1.06 -21.55
CA SER A 195 -3.31 0.86 -22.60
C SER A 195 -3.95 2.14 -23.17
N ILE A 196 -3.90 3.29 -22.50
CA ILE A 196 -4.55 4.52 -23.03
C ILE A 196 -3.63 5.21 -24.05
N PHE A 197 -2.33 5.28 -23.77
CA PHE A 197 -1.39 6.07 -24.57
C PHE A 197 -0.56 5.28 -25.57
N LYS A 198 -0.54 3.93 -25.48
CA LYS A 198 0.28 3.09 -26.37
C LYS A 198 -0.27 2.93 -27.79
N GLU A 199 -1.56 3.19 -28.00
CA GLU A 199 -2.26 2.88 -29.25
C GLU A 199 -2.79 4.14 -29.97
N VAL A 200 -2.39 5.31 -29.50
CA VAL A 200 -2.98 6.59 -29.89
C VAL A 200 -1.95 7.41 -30.65
N SER A 201 -2.08 7.46 -31.97
CA SER A 201 -1.18 8.22 -32.84
C SER A 201 -1.60 9.68 -33.04
N SER A 202 -2.81 10.07 -32.59
CA SER A 202 -3.39 11.40 -32.76
C SER A 202 -4.39 11.77 -31.65
N TYR A 203 -4.69 13.07 -31.49
CA TYR A 203 -5.67 13.56 -30.52
C TYR A 203 -7.08 13.00 -30.78
N GLU A 204 -7.48 12.80 -32.03
CA GLU A 204 -8.77 12.21 -32.37
C GLU A 204 -8.84 10.73 -31.94
N SER A 205 -7.81 9.94 -32.29
CA SER A 205 -7.72 8.54 -31.86
C SER A 205 -7.67 8.37 -30.32
N PHE A 206 -7.21 9.41 -29.61
CA PHE A 206 -7.21 9.44 -28.15
C PHE A 206 -8.64 9.53 -27.62
N LEU A 207 -9.40 10.48 -28.15
CA LEU A 207 -10.78 10.73 -27.78
C LEU A 207 -11.67 9.53 -28.12
N GLU A 208 -11.48 8.90 -29.27
CA GLU A 208 -12.19 7.68 -29.63
C GLU A 208 -11.87 6.51 -28.69
N ASN A 209 -10.59 6.27 -28.36
CA ASN A 209 -10.20 5.22 -27.42
C ASN A 209 -10.75 5.49 -26.01
N LEU A 210 -10.75 6.75 -25.59
CA LEU A 210 -11.31 7.19 -24.32
C LEU A 210 -12.83 6.98 -24.27
N ASP A 211 -13.57 7.39 -25.31
CA ASP A 211 -15.01 7.17 -25.39
C ASP A 211 -15.35 5.67 -25.37
N LYS A 212 -14.60 4.85 -26.10
CA LYS A 212 -14.78 3.39 -26.11
C LYS A 212 -14.58 2.77 -24.73
N LYS A 213 -13.62 3.24 -23.95
CA LYS A 213 -13.39 2.77 -22.57
C LYS A 213 -14.48 3.25 -21.62
N LEU A 214 -14.88 4.50 -21.73
CA LEU A 214 -16.01 5.04 -20.96
C LEU A 214 -17.32 4.30 -21.28
N GLY A 215 -17.53 3.92 -22.54
CA GLY A 215 -18.68 3.12 -22.96
C GLY A 215 -18.73 1.75 -22.29
N LYS A 216 -17.60 1.05 -22.17
CA LYS A 216 -17.54 -0.22 -21.42
C LYS A 216 -17.91 -0.04 -19.96
N ILE A 217 -17.40 1.01 -19.31
CA ILE A 217 -17.72 1.33 -17.92
C ILE A 217 -19.21 1.68 -17.77
N GLU A 218 -19.77 2.45 -18.71
CA GLU A 218 -21.20 2.75 -18.76
C GLU A 218 -22.05 1.47 -18.83
N ASP A 219 -21.72 0.53 -19.73
CA ASP A 219 -22.44 -0.74 -19.87
C ASP A 219 -22.42 -1.58 -18.58
N GLU A 220 -21.27 -1.62 -17.91
CA GLU A 220 -21.12 -2.30 -16.61
C GLU A 220 -21.97 -1.64 -15.53
N LEU A 221 -21.95 -0.31 -15.42
CA LEU A 221 -22.75 0.44 -14.46
C LEU A 221 -24.25 0.30 -14.72
N VAL A 222 -24.68 0.34 -15.98
CA VAL A 222 -26.07 0.06 -16.37
C VAL A 222 -26.49 -1.34 -15.92
N THR A 223 -25.61 -2.32 -16.09
CA THR A 223 -25.85 -3.70 -15.64
C THR A 223 -26.02 -3.74 -14.12
N VAL A 224 -25.17 -3.07 -13.35
CA VAL A 224 -25.28 -2.99 -11.88
C VAL A 224 -26.59 -2.33 -11.46
N VAL A 225 -26.99 -1.22 -12.08
CA VAL A 225 -28.25 -0.52 -11.78
C VAL A 225 -29.46 -1.39 -12.14
N ASN A 226 -29.40 -2.13 -13.24
CA ASN A 226 -30.48 -3.04 -13.66
C ASN A 226 -30.61 -4.24 -12.72
N VAL A 227 -29.50 -4.86 -12.33
CA VAL A 227 -29.50 -5.95 -11.34
C VAL A 227 -30.02 -5.47 -9.99
N ALA A 228 -29.60 -4.28 -9.54
CA ALA A 228 -30.15 -3.65 -8.34
C ALA A 228 -31.66 -3.40 -8.45
N SER A 229 -32.19 -3.11 -9.64
CA SER A 229 -33.63 -2.93 -9.88
C SER A 229 -34.41 -4.24 -9.83
N LEU A 230 -33.76 -5.38 -10.08
CA LEU A 230 -34.36 -6.71 -9.96
C LEU A 230 -34.33 -7.23 -8.51
N VAL A 231 -33.30 -6.86 -7.75
CA VAL A 231 -33.09 -7.32 -6.36
C VAL A 231 -33.82 -6.42 -5.34
N LEU A 232 -33.90 -5.11 -5.61
CA LEU A 232 -34.52 -4.15 -4.70
C LEU A 232 -35.93 -3.81 -5.17
N SER A 233 -36.87 -3.75 -4.24
CA SER A 233 -38.22 -3.20 -4.45
C SER A 233 -38.11 -1.75 -4.95
N HIS A 234 -39.09 -1.29 -5.74
CA HIS A 234 -39.11 0.08 -6.28
C HIS A 234 -39.03 1.16 -5.17
N GLU A 235 -39.49 0.86 -3.95
CA GLU A 235 -39.42 1.75 -2.78
C GLU A 235 -38.05 1.75 -2.05
N ASP A 236 -37.26 0.69 -2.22
CA ASP A 236 -35.96 0.49 -1.55
C ASP A 236 -34.79 0.94 -2.42
N LYS A 237 -34.98 0.98 -3.74
CA LYS A 237 -34.00 1.45 -4.72
C LYS A 237 -33.48 2.87 -4.45
N PRO A 238 -34.31 3.90 -4.20
CA PRO A 238 -33.81 5.26 -3.94
C PRO A 238 -33.21 5.42 -2.54
N LYS A 239 -33.42 4.46 -1.62
CA LYS A 239 -32.83 4.48 -0.27
C LYS A 239 -31.47 3.80 -0.22
N ASN A 240 -31.12 3.03 -1.25
CA ASN A 240 -29.83 2.36 -1.33
C ASN A 240 -28.75 3.32 -1.82
N LEU A 241 -27.93 3.81 -0.88
CA LEU A 241 -26.84 4.75 -1.16
C LEU A 241 -25.89 4.26 -2.27
N LYS A 242 -25.62 2.95 -2.35
CA LYS A 242 -24.73 2.41 -3.40
C LYS A 242 -25.35 2.49 -4.78
N VAL A 243 -26.66 2.22 -4.90
CA VAL A 243 -27.38 2.33 -6.17
C VAL A 243 -27.50 3.80 -6.60
N GLN A 244 -27.73 4.70 -5.65
CA GLN A 244 -27.75 6.14 -5.91
C GLN A 244 -26.38 6.63 -6.41
N GLN A 245 -25.29 6.29 -5.72
CA GLN A 245 -23.93 6.61 -6.15
C GLN A 245 -23.61 6.04 -7.53
N THR A 246 -24.00 4.78 -7.79
CA THR A 246 -23.81 4.14 -9.11
C THR A 246 -24.55 4.91 -10.20
N SER A 247 -25.79 5.36 -9.92
CA SER A 247 -26.58 6.16 -10.86
C SER A 247 -25.99 7.56 -11.10
N GLU A 248 -25.40 8.18 -10.07
CA GLU A 248 -24.74 9.48 -10.19
C GLU A 248 -23.46 9.38 -11.04
N ILE A 249 -22.61 8.39 -10.77
CA ILE A 249 -21.40 8.11 -11.57
C ILE A 249 -21.77 7.79 -13.02
N LEU A 250 -22.84 7.02 -13.25
CA LEU A 250 -23.34 6.72 -14.58
C LEU A 250 -23.71 7.99 -15.35
N GLU A 251 -24.37 8.94 -14.70
CA GLU A 251 -24.76 10.21 -15.32
C GLU A 251 -23.55 11.10 -15.63
N GLU A 252 -22.57 11.15 -14.72
CA GLU A 252 -21.32 11.87 -14.97
C GLU A 252 -20.55 11.29 -16.17
N ILE A 253 -20.48 9.96 -16.29
CA ILE A 253 -19.83 9.30 -17.42
C ILE A 253 -20.53 9.66 -18.73
N ARG A 254 -21.87 9.62 -18.77
CA ARG A 254 -22.64 10.03 -19.95
C ARG A 254 -22.36 11.46 -20.37
N CYS A 255 -22.33 12.38 -19.41
CA CYS A 255 -21.99 13.78 -19.65
C CYS A 255 -20.56 13.93 -20.24
N VAL A 256 -19.59 13.18 -19.73
CA VAL A 256 -18.23 13.18 -20.28
C VAL A 256 -18.19 12.63 -21.71
N ARG A 257 -18.89 11.52 -21.97
CA ARG A 257 -18.97 10.93 -23.31
C ARG A 257 -19.64 11.86 -24.33
N GLU A 258 -20.72 12.53 -23.94
CA GLU A 258 -21.39 13.53 -24.77
C GLU A 258 -20.46 14.71 -25.12
N ARG A 259 -19.64 15.15 -24.15
CA ARG A 259 -18.61 16.18 -24.39
C ARG A 259 -17.54 15.70 -25.35
N ILE A 260 -17.09 14.45 -25.24
CA ILE A 260 -16.11 13.86 -26.17
C ILE A 260 -16.70 13.80 -27.58
N ALA A 261 -17.91 13.26 -27.73
CA ALA A 261 -18.62 13.21 -29.01
C ALA A 261 -18.80 14.60 -29.64
N SER A 262 -19.08 15.62 -28.82
CA SER A 262 -19.18 17.01 -29.27
C SER A 262 -17.85 17.59 -29.77
N ILE A 263 -16.72 17.15 -29.23
CA ILE A 263 -15.38 17.59 -29.66
C ILE A 263 -15.03 16.91 -30.99
N ILE A 264 -15.17 15.58 -31.06
CA ILE A 264 -14.97 14.76 -32.27
C ILE A 264 -15.78 15.32 -33.45
N CYS A 265 -17.08 15.55 -33.25
CA CYS A 265 -17.96 16.08 -34.30
C CYS A 265 -17.59 17.50 -34.74
N LYS A 266 -17.00 18.33 -33.85
CA LYS A 266 -16.57 19.69 -34.22
C LYS A 266 -15.29 19.65 -35.06
N GLU A 267 -14.35 18.77 -34.74
CA GLU A 267 -13.10 18.62 -35.52
C GLU A 267 -13.39 18.08 -36.93
N ALA A 268 -14.34 17.15 -37.07
CA ALA A 268 -14.79 16.63 -38.37
C ALA A 268 -15.45 17.69 -39.29
N ASN A 269 -15.96 18.80 -38.74
CA ASN A 269 -16.58 19.88 -39.52
C ASN A 269 -15.61 21.01 -39.89
N ILE A 270 -14.37 20.97 -39.38
CA ILE A 270 -13.33 22.00 -39.60
C ILE A 270 -12.26 21.53 -40.59
N SER A 271 -12.15 20.22 -40.83
CA SER A 271 -11.29 19.62 -41.88
C SER A 271 -12.02 19.51 -43.22
#